data_AF-C4GNA4-F1
#
_entry.id   AF-C4GNA4-F1
#
_cell.length_a   1.000
_cell.length_b   1.000
_cell.length_c   1.000
_cell.angle_alpha   90.00
_cell.angle_beta   90.00
_cell.angle_gamma   90.00
#
_symmetry.space_group_name_H-M   'P 1'
#
loop_
_entity.id
_entity.type
_entity.pdbx_description
1 polymer ?
#
loop_
_entity_poly.entity_id
_entity_poly.type
_entity_poly.pdbx_seq_one_letter_code
_entity_poly.pdbx_strand_id
1 'polypeptide(L)' 'KSHYTHPRLRSAYFSLKRNMGNLFVFEEHPDLNIPNTTNLLDGAFAGLKRHLACHHGMSKANKIKFIKDSFSEK' A
#
# COMPACT_ATOMS: atom_id res chain seq x y z
N LYS A 1 6.78 29.57 -16.51
CA LYS A 1 6.34 28.59 -15.47
C LYS A 1 7.41 28.56 -14.39
N SER A 2 7.12 29.01 -13.17
CA SER A 2 8.02 28.81 -12.04
C SER A 2 7.93 27.35 -11.57
N HIS A 3 9.07 26.69 -11.44
CA HIS A 3 9.16 25.36 -10.82
C HIS A 3 9.28 25.54 -9.30
N TYR A 4 8.52 24.75 -8.54
CA TYR A 4 8.69 24.71 -7.09
C TYR A 4 10.08 24.19 -6.74
N THR A 5 10.77 24.85 -5.82
CA THR A 5 12.12 24.46 -5.34
C THR A 5 12.13 23.08 -4.68
N HIS A 6 11.05 22.72 -3.97
CA HIS A 6 10.93 21.43 -3.26
C HIS A 6 9.65 20.68 -3.62
N PRO A 7 9.55 20.11 -4.84
CA PRO A 7 8.32 19.48 -5.30
C PRO A 7 7.98 18.21 -4.51
N ARG A 8 8.98 17.44 -4.06
CA ARG A 8 8.78 16.22 -3.26
C ARG A 8 8.23 16.53 -1.87
N LEU A 9 8.82 17.50 -1.17
CA LEU A 9 8.35 17.93 0.16
C LEU A 9 6.94 18.49 0.10
N ARG A 10 6.67 19.35 -0.90
CA ARG A 10 5.33 19.88 -1.15
C ARG A 10 4.33 18.74 -1.38
N SER A 11 4.66 17.77 -2.24
CA SER A 11 3.80 16.62 -2.51
C SER A 11 3.52 15.79 -1.25
N ALA A 12 4.55 15.51 -0.44
CA ALA A 12 4.41 14.80 0.83
C ALA A 12 3.49 15.53 1.80
N TYR A 13 3.70 16.85 2.01
CA TYR A 13 2.83 17.67 2.85
C TYR A 13 1.37 17.64 2.39
N PHE A 14 1.13 17.84 1.08
CA PHE A 14 -0.24 17.77 0.55
C PHE A 14 -0.84 16.37 0.65
N SER A 15 -0.03 15.31 0.60
CA SER A 15 -0.51 13.94 0.81
C SER A 15 -0.98 13.75 2.25
N LEU A 16 -0.19 14.17 3.24
CA LEU A 16 -0.57 14.13 4.64
C LEU A 16 -1.84 14.95 4.90
N LYS A 17 -1.89 16.19 4.39
CA LYS A 17 -3.05 17.07 4.56
C LYS A 17 -4.34 16.47 3.96
N ARG A 18 -4.25 15.86 2.77
CA ARG A 18 -5.42 15.24 2.10
C ARG A 18 -5.89 13.97 2.78
N ASN A 19 -4.98 13.19 3.36
CA ASN A 19 -5.29 11.89 3.98
C ASN A 19 -5.43 11.98 5.51
N MET A 20 -5.42 13.19 6.09
CA MET A 20 -5.37 13.38 7.55
C MET A 20 -6.49 12.63 8.28
N GLY A 21 -7.73 12.70 7.75
CA GLY A 21 -8.87 12.00 8.35
C GLY A 21 -8.80 10.47 8.30
N ASN A 22 -7.94 9.90 7.45
CA ASN A 22 -7.76 8.44 7.38
C ASN A 22 -6.56 7.96 8.21
N LEU A 23 -5.67 8.87 8.63
CA LEU A 23 -4.39 8.50 9.22
C LEU A 23 -4.53 7.98 10.65
N PHE A 24 -5.56 8.43 11.37
CA PHE A 24 -5.81 8.14 12.78
C PHE A 24 -7.11 7.37 13.02
N VAL A 25 -7.67 6.73 11.98
CA VAL A 25 -8.91 5.94 12.07
C VAL A 25 -8.82 4.82 13.13
N PHE A 26 -7.63 4.26 13.34
CA PHE A 26 -7.39 3.25 14.38
C PHE A 26 -7.53 3.81 15.80
N GLU A 27 -7.33 5.13 16.00
CA GLU A 27 -7.54 5.80 17.29
C GLU A 27 -9.01 6.21 17.47
N GLU A 28 -9.66 6.64 16.38
CA GLU A 28 -11.07 7.06 16.39
C GLU A 28 -12.04 5.88 16.60
N HIS A 29 -11.65 4.68 16.15
CA HIS A 29 -12.47 3.46 16.19
C HIS A 29 -11.74 2.28 16.86
N PRO A 30 -11.53 2.34 18.19
CA PRO A 30 -10.88 1.26 18.92
C PRO A 30 -11.71 -0.04 18.94
N ASP A 31 -13.02 0.06 18.73
CA ASP A 31 -13.96 -1.07 18.64
C ASP A 31 -13.69 -1.98 17.43
N LEU A 32 -13.12 -1.43 16.35
CA LEU A 32 -12.75 -2.19 15.16
C LEU A 32 -11.44 -2.97 15.33
N ASN A 33 -10.73 -2.79 16.45
CA ASN A 33 -9.46 -3.44 16.78
C ASN A 33 -8.42 -3.36 15.63
N ILE A 34 -8.39 -2.22 14.94
CA ILE A 34 -7.47 -1.98 13.83
C ILE A 34 -6.06 -1.77 14.40
N PRO A 35 -5.05 -2.51 13.94
CA PRO A 35 -3.68 -2.31 14.38
C PRO A 35 -3.16 -0.92 14.00
N ASN A 36 -2.40 -0.28 14.89
CA ASN A 36 -1.70 0.99 14.63
C ASN A 36 -0.43 0.81 13.75
N THR A 37 -0.16 -0.40 13.26
CA THR A 37 0.99 -0.71 12.40
C THR A 37 0.54 -1.35 11.10
N THR A 38 1.29 -1.10 10.03
CA THR A 38 1.07 -1.72 8.71
C THR A 38 1.88 -3.01 8.52
N ASN A 39 2.56 -3.52 9.56
CA ASN A 39 3.48 -4.65 9.49
C ASN A 39 2.87 -5.90 8.84
N LEU A 40 1.59 -6.17 9.14
CA LEU A 40 0.84 -7.29 8.57
C LEU A 40 0.71 -7.16 7.05
N LEU A 41 0.34 -5.96 6.58
CA LEU A 41 0.21 -5.64 5.16
C LEU A 41 1.59 -5.68 4.47
N ASP A 42 2.59 -5.01 5.07
CA ASP A 42 3.93 -4.94 4.51
C ASP A 42 4.57 -6.32 4.36
N GLY A 43 4.40 -7.20 5.35
CA GLY A 43 4.85 -8.59 5.30
C GLY A 43 4.16 -9.41 4.21
N ALA A 44 2.82 -9.33 4.14
CA ALA A 44 2.04 -10.03 3.12
C ALA A 44 2.44 -9.58 1.70
N PHE A 45 2.55 -8.27 1.47
CA PHE A 45 2.95 -7.73 0.17
C PHE A 45 4.41 -7.98 -0.17
N ALA A 46 5.32 -8.04 0.82
CA ALA A 46 6.71 -8.41 0.60
C ALA A 46 6.83 -9.86 0.08
N GLY A 47 6.08 -10.79 0.70
CA GLY A 47 5.99 -12.17 0.24
C GLY A 47 5.47 -12.27 -1.21
N LEU A 48 4.38 -11.56 -1.51
CA LEU A 48 3.80 -11.49 -2.85
C LEU A 48 4.79 -10.94 -3.89
N LYS A 49 5.45 -9.81 -3.58
CA LYS A 49 6.44 -9.18 -4.47
C LYS A 49 7.61 -10.12 -4.75
N ARG A 50 8.08 -10.85 -3.75
CA ARG A 50 9.16 -11.84 -3.90
C ARG A 50 8.76 -12.94 -4.88
N HIS A 51 7.56 -13.51 -4.73
CA HIS A 51 7.09 -14.53 -5.67
C HIS A 51 6.87 -13.98 -7.08
N LEU A 52 6.33 -12.77 -7.21
CA LEU A 52 6.15 -12.11 -8.51
C LEU A 52 7.49 -11.83 -9.21
N ALA A 53 8.53 -11.46 -8.44
CA ALA A 53 9.88 -11.25 -8.93
C ALA A 53 10.54 -12.55 -9.42
N CYS A 54 10.09 -13.73 -9.04
CA CYS A 54 10.56 -14.96 -9.70
C CYS A 54 10.00 -15.11 -11.13
N HIS A 55 8.99 -14.32 -11.52
CA HIS A 55 8.20 -14.46 -12.74
C HIS A 55 8.11 -13.15 -13.56
N HIS A 56 9.25 -12.49 -13.80
CA HIS A 56 9.32 -11.18 -14.47
C HIS A 56 8.68 -11.13 -15.88
N GLY A 57 8.50 -12.28 -16.55
CA GLY A 57 7.92 -12.38 -17.89
C GLY A 57 6.40 -12.57 -17.98
N MET A 58 5.67 -12.55 -16.85
CA MET A 58 4.22 -12.79 -16.90
C MET A 58 3.45 -11.68 -17.60
N SER A 59 2.48 -12.09 -18.43
CA SER A 59 1.47 -11.19 -18.99
C SER A 59 0.66 -10.52 -17.87
N LYS A 60 0.06 -9.36 -18.16
CA LYS A 60 -0.79 -8.65 -17.19
C LYS A 60 -1.93 -9.54 -16.67
N ALA A 61 -2.54 -10.35 -17.55
CA ALA A 61 -3.60 -11.28 -17.18
C ALA A 61 -3.11 -12.32 -16.15
N ASN A 62 -1.93 -12.89 -16.37
CA ASN A 62 -1.34 -13.88 -15.46
C ASN A 62 -0.92 -13.26 -14.13
N LYS A 63 -0.41 -12.01 -14.12
CA LYS A 63 -0.13 -11.27 -12.88
C LYS A 63 -1.39 -11.06 -12.04
N ILE A 64 -2.51 -10.69 -12.68
CA ILE A 64 -3.80 -10.52 -11.98
C ILE A 64 -4.28 -11.86 -11.41
N LYS A 65 -4.23 -12.95 -12.19
CA LYS A 65 -4.59 -14.28 -11.71
C LYS A 65 -3.72 -14.72 -10.54
N PHE A 66 -2.40 -14.53 -10.64
CA PHE A 66 -1.44 -14.83 -9.57
C PHE A 66 -1.77 -14.08 -8.27
N ILE A 67 -2.04 -12.78 -8.36
CA ILE A 67 -2.41 -11.96 -7.21
C ILE A 67 -3.71 -12.47 -6.59
N LYS A 68 -4.73 -12.77 -7.41
CA LYS A 68 -6.00 -13.33 -6.91
C LYS A 68 -5.76 -14.66 -6.19
N ASP A 69 -5.04 -15.58 -6.81
CA ASP A 69 -4.73 -16.90 -6.23
C ASP A 69 -3.90 -16.77 -4.94
N SER A 70 -3.05 -15.75 -4.83
CA SER A 70 -2.25 -15.47 -3.61
C SER A 70 -3.09 -15.01 -2.42
N PHE A 71 -4.26 -14.40 -2.67
CA PHE A 71 -5.19 -13.92 -1.65
C PHE A 71 -6.45 -14.77 -1.54
N SER A 72 -6.57 -15.83 -2.35
CA SER A 72 -7.64 -16.83 -2.19
C SER A 72 -7.41 -17.60 -0.89
N GLU A 73 -8.45 -17.68 -0.05
CA GLU A 73 -8.44 -18.57 1.12
C GLU A 73 -8.27 -20.03 0.66
N LYS A 74 -7.56 -20.82 1.48
CA LYS A 74 -7.45 -22.28 1.27
C LYS A 74 -8.69 -22.99 1.77
#